data_AF-A0A059J801-F1
#
_entry.id   AF-A0A059J801-F1
#
_cell.length_a   1.000
_cell.length_b   1.000
_cell.length_c   1.000
_cell.angle_alpha   90.00
_cell.angle_beta   90.00
_cell.angle_gamma   90.00
#
_symmetry.space_group_name_H-M   'P 1'
#
loop_
_entity.id
_entity.type
_entity.pdbx_description
1 polymer ?
#
loop_
_entity_poly.entity_id
_entity_poly.type
_entity_poly.pdbx_seq_one_letter_code
_entity_poly.pdbx_strand_id
1 'polypeptide(L)'
;MSLAQGYVQAKSYIPYDQIILFGDSITQFSAYQGRGFAFSPQMQDDYVRKLDVLNRGFSGYTSSQGLNVLPQFFPPPHVAKVRMMTVFFGANDAVLPPGDQYVPLEKYVQNLKAIIQHPVVRYGGTKIVLLTPPPVNEYQLTAFDLSKGVTPLSRSANNTKLYADACREVGKSLHVAIADIWSAFMREAGWVEGQPIAGSKEIPENPKLASLLIDGLHFSGDGYKVMYDEVLRAIRETYPEEAPERQPVHFPPYQFAEDA
;
A
#
# COMPACT_ATOMS: atom_id res chain seq x y z
N MET A 1 -28.20 -9.80 -44.74
CA MET A 1 -26.85 -10.41 -44.62
C MET A 1 -26.54 -10.50 -43.15
N SER A 2 -26.35 -11.72 -42.63
CA SER A 2 -26.16 -12.01 -41.21
C SER A 2 -24.78 -11.53 -40.76
N LEU A 3 -24.73 -10.65 -39.75
CA LEU A 3 -23.48 -10.18 -39.11
C LEU A 3 -22.79 -11.27 -38.26
N ALA A 4 -23.25 -12.52 -38.29
CA ALA A 4 -22.83 -13.57 -37.35
C ALA A 4 -21.84 -14.60 -37.93
N GLN A 5 -21.14 -14.30 -39.03
CA GLN A 5 -20.05 -15.17 -39.51
C GLN A 5 -18.71 -14.58 -39.08
N GLY A 6 -18.15 -15.11 -37.99
CA GLY A 6 -16.76 -14.82 -37.56
C GLY A 6 -16.56 -14.48 -36.08
N TYR A 7 -17.60 -14.38 -35.26
CA TYR A 7 -17.45 -14.09 -33.83
C TYR A 7 -17.34 -15.37 -33.00
N VAL A 8 -16.32 -15.44 -32.13
CA VAL A 8 -16.23 -16.47 -31.09
C VAL A 8 -17.35 -16.22 -30.09
N GLN A 9 -18.27 -17.17 -29.96
CA GLN A 9 -19.30 -17.12 -28.92
C GLN A 9 -18.69 -17.59 -27.60
N ALA A 10 -18.61 -16.71 -26.60
CA ALA A 10 -18.07 -17.08 -25.30
C ALA A 10 -18.91 -18.19 -24.66
N LYS A 11 -18.27 -19.31 -24.28
CA LYS A 11 -18.93 -20.41 -23.55
C LYS A 11 -19.44 -19.95 -22.17
N SER A 12 -18.70 -19.05 -21.51
CA SER A 12 -19.08 -18.39 -20.26
C SER A 12 -18.19 -17.17 -19.99
N TYR A 13 -18.73 -16.13 -19.34
CA TYR A 13 -17.92 -15.02 -18.82
C TYR A 13 -17.15 -15.46 -17.58
N ILE A 14 -15.84 -15.17 -17.54
CA ILE A 14 -14.98 -15.42 -16.38
C ILE A 14 -14.62 -14.06 -15.78
N PRO A 15 -15.20 -13.67 -14.62
CA PRO A 15 -14.77 -12.47 -13.92
C PRO A 15 -13.39 -12.69 -13.32
N TYR A 16 -12.57 -11.65 -13.33
CA TYR A 16 -11.32 -11.64 -12.58
C TYR A 16 -11.61 -11.16 -11.16
N ASP A 17 -11.27 -12.00 -10.19
CA ASP A 17 -11.20 -11.59 -8.79
C ASP A 17 -10.14 -10.48 -8.63
N GLN A 18 -10.32 -9.58 -7.67
CA GLN A 18 -9.55 -8.34 -7.57
C GLN A 18 -8.61 -8.30 -6.36
N ILE A 19 -7.48 -7.62 -6.53
CA ILE A 19 -6.62 -7.10 -5.46
C ILE A 19 -6.74 -5.57 -5.48
N ILE A 20 -7.11 -4.97 -4.35
CA ILE A 20 -7.16 -3.50 -4.23
C ILE A 20 -5.91 -3.00 -3.48
N LEU A 21 -5.22 -2.02 -4.06
CA LEU A 21 -4.15 -1.28 -3.40
C LEU A 21 -4.74 0.00 -2.81
N PHE A 22 -5.03 0.04 -1.51
CA PHE A 22 -5.74 1.15 -0.89
C PHE A 22 -4.84 1.94 0.08
N GLY A 23 -4.72 3.26 -0.15
CA GLY A 23 -3.87 4.10 0.67
C GLY A 23 -3.79 5.55 0.20
N ASP A 24 -2.73 6.24 0.59
CA ASP A 24 -2.51 7.66 0.32
C ASP A 24 -1.69 7.92 -0.98
N SER A 25 -0.91 9.01 -1.01
CA SER A 25 -0.04 9.37 -2.14
C SER A 25 1.03 8.33 -2.44
N ILE A 26 1.53 7.59 -1.45
CA ILE A 26 2.52 6.53 -1.68
C ILE A 26 1.87 5.39 -2.45
N THR A 27 0.60 5.09 -2.18
CA THR A 27 -0.15 4.13 -2.99
C THR A 27 -0.47 4.72 -4.37
N GLN A 28 -0.89 5.98 -4.46
CA GLN A 28 -1.26 6.61 -5.73
C GLN A 28 -0.08 6.67 -6.70
N PHE A 29 1.10 7.03 -6.21
CA PHE A 29 2.31 7.18 -7.01
C PHE A 29 3.06 5.87 -7.23
N SER A 30 2.62 4.76 -6.63
CA SER A 30 3.19 3.43 -6.86
C SER A 30 3.03 2.90 -8.29
N ALA A 31 2.22 3.58 -9.11
CA ALA A 31 2.07 3.31 -10.54
C ALA A 31 3.01 4.12 -11.44
N TYR A 32 3.71 5.13 -10.91
CA TYR A 32 4.57 6.00 -11.71
C TYR A 32 5.93 5.34 -11.99
N GLN A 33 6.15 4.91 -13.23
CA GLN A 33 7.37 4.21 -13.66
C GLN A 33 8.55 5.15 -14.00
N GLY A 34 8.35 6.47 -14.00
CA GLY A 34 9.41 7.43 -14.35
C GLY A 34 10.57 7.48 -13.35
N ARG A 35 10.51 6.74 -12.24
CA ARG A 35 11.54 6.66 -11.18
C ARG A 35 12.16 5.26 -11.05
N GLY A 36 11.99 4.40 -12.05
CA GLY A 36 12.48 3.03 -12.04
C GLY A 36 11.39 2.05 -11.60
N PHE A 37 11.71 1.18 -10.63
CA PHE A 37 10.78 0.17 -10.14
C PHE A 37 9.48 0.81 -9.59
N ALA A 38 8.34 0.21 -9.92
CA ALA A 38 7.02 0.69 -9.50
C ALA A 38 6.20 -0.48 -8.96
N PHE A 39 5.69 -0.33 -7.72
CA PHE A 39 5.03 -1.40 -7.00
C PHE A 39 3.72 -1.86 -7.66
N SER A 40 2.84 -0.95 -8.06
CA SER A 40 1.53 -1.33 -8.61
C SER A 40 1.65 -2.09 -9.96
N PRO A 41 2.51 -1.68 -10.91
CA PRO A 41 2.75 -2.42 -12.15
C PRO A 41 3.42 -3.77 -11.90
N GLN A 42 4.35 -3.88 -10.94
CA GLN A 42 4.93 -5.18 -10.61
C GLN A 42 3.89 -6.13 -10.04
N MET A 43 3.00 -5.67 -9.16
CA MET A 43 1.88 -6.49 -8.68
C MET A 43 0.97 -6.91 -9.85
N GLN A 44 0.70 -6.03 -10.83
CA GLN A 44 -0.07 -6.40 -12.02
C GLN A 44 0.62 -7.48 -12.86
N ASP A 45 1.94 -7.40 -13.02
CA ASP A 45 2.74 -8.39 -13.74
C ASP A 45 2.67 -9.76 -13.04
N ASP A 46 2.89 -9.81 -11.73
CA ASP A 46 2.86 -11.05 -10.94
C ASP A 46 1.51 -11.78 -10.99
N TYR A 47 0.43 -11.01 -11.04
CA TYR A 47 -0.96 -11.48 -11.05
C TYR A 47 -1.60 -11.46 -12.46
N VAL A 48 -0.82 -11.24 -13.52
CA VAL A 48 -1.34 -11.22 -14.89
C VAL A 48 -2.05 -12.54 -15.21
N ARG A 49 -3.23 -12.44 -15.82
CA ARG A 49 -4.13 -13.58 -16.07
C ARG A 49 -4.57 -14.35 -14.82
N LYS A 50 -4.44 -13.80 -13.62
CA LYS A 50 -4.83 -14.44 -12.35
C LYS A 50 -5.84 -13.59 -11.61
N LEU A 51 -5.47 -12.35 -11.29
CA LEU A 51 -6.27 -11.40 -10.53
C LEU A 51 -6.06 -9.98 -11.07
N ASP A 52 -7.09 -9.15 -11.05
CA ASP A 52 -6.99 -7.74 -11.42
C ASP A 52 -6.44 -6.93 -10.25
N VAL A 53 -5.33 -6.22 -10.45
CA VAL A 53 -4.74 -5.34 -9.42
C VAL A 53 -5.11 -3.88 -9.66
N LEU A 54 -5.89 -3.32 -8.74
CA LEU A 54 -6.48 -1.99 -8.86
C LEU A 54 -5.86 -1.00 -7.87
N ASN A 55 -5.32 0.11 -8.39
CA ASN A 55 -4.83 1.20 -7.55
C ASN A 55 -5.99 2.09 -7.07
N ARG A 56 -6.10 2.24 -5.74
CA ARG A 56 -7.00 3.16 -5.03
C ARG A 56 -6.18 3.99 -4.03
N GLY A 57 -5.11 4.59 -4.53
CA GLY A 57 -4.33 5.57 -3.81
C GLY A 57 -4.92 6.96 -3.95
N PHE A 58 -4.99 7.70 -2.84
CA PHE A 58 -5.56 9.04 -2.79
C PHE A 58 -4.55 10.01 -2.18
N SER A 59 -3.88 10.79 -3.03
CA SER A 59 -2.81 11.69 -2.60
C SER A 59 -3.27 12.70 -1.54
N GLY A 60 -2.52 12.78 -0.45
CA GLY A 60 -2.83 13.65 0.69
C GLY A 60 -3.91 13.13 1.64
N TYR A 61 -4.50 11.97 1.39
CA TYR A 61 -5.54 11.45 2.27
C TYR A 61 -4.97 10.91 3.58
N THR A 62 -5.74 11.12 4.65
CA THR A 62 -5.54 10.52 5.97
C THR A 62 -6.36 9.24 6.12
N SER A 63 -6.11 8.45 7.17
CA SER A 63 -6.96 7.29 7.51
C SER A 63 -8.44 7.68 7.72
N SER A 64 -8.72 8.89 8.22
CA SER A 64 -10.10 9.36 8.43
C SER A 64 -10.84 9.55 7.10
N GLN A 65 -10.17 10.13 6.10
CA GLN A 65 -10.73 10.32 4.76
C GLN A 65 -10.80 8.99 4.01
N GLY A 66 -9.80 8.12 4.17
CA GLY A 66 -9.81 6.75 3.68
C GLY A 66 -11.05 5.99 4.14
N LEU A 67 -11.35 6.00 5.44
CA LEU A 67 -12.53 5.37 5.99
C LEU A 67 -13.83 5.86 5.32
N ASN A 68 -13.95 7.16 5.06
CA ASN A 68 -15.14 7.76 4.44
C ASN A 68 -15.31 7.39 2.96
N VAL A 69 -14.22 7.25 2.21
CA VAL A 69 -14.27 6.95 0.77
C VAL A 69 -14.35 5.45 0.48
N LEU A 70 -13.94 4.59 1.42
CA LEU A 70 -13.99 3.12 1.30
C LEU A 70 -15.30 2.58 0.72
N PRO A 71 -16.50 2.86 1.29
CA PRO A 71 -17.75 2.31 0.76
C PRO A 71 -18.13 2.84 -0.64
N GLN A 72 -17.48 3.91 -1.13
CA GLN A 72 -17.81 4.53 -2.40
C GLN A 72 -17.10 3.86 -3.58
N PHE A 73 -15.90 3.28 -3.36
CA PHE A 73 -15.16 2.61 -4.43
C PHE A 73 -15.11 1.08 -4.27
N PHE A 74 -15.35 0.55 -3.07
CA PHE A 74 -15.28 -0.88 -2.83
C PHE A 74 -16.45 -1.57 -3.55
N PRO A 75 -16.20 -2.52 -4.46
CA PRO A 75 -17.26 -3.09 -5.28
C PRO A 75 -18.19 -3.97 -4.44
N PRO A 76 -19.51 -3.94 -4.70
CA PRO A 76 -20.40 -4.92 -4.10
C PRO A 76 -20.13 -6.32 -4.70
N PRO A 77 -20.44 -7.42 -3.98
CA PRO A 77 -20.08 -8.78 -4.40
C PRO A 77 -20.63 -9.23 -5.77
N HIS A 78 -21.72 -8.62 -6.24
CA HIS A 78 -22.30 -8.91 -7.55
C HIS A 78 -21.57 -8.20 -8.71
N VAL A 79 -20.72 -7.21 -8.42
CA VAL A 79 -19.89 -6.50 -9.41
C VAL A 79 -18.52 -7.16 -9.52
N ALA A 80 -17.85 -7.36 -8.38
CA ALA A 80 -16.56 -8.03 -8.34
C ALA A 80 -16.29 -8.62 -6.95
N LYS A 81 -15.49 -9.68 -6.89
CA LYS A 81 -15.00 -10.26 -5.65
C LYS A 81 -13.59 -9.76 -5.38
N VAL A 82 -13.40 -9.08 -4.25
CA VAL A 82 -12.08 -8.61 -3.81
C VAL A 82 -11.45 -9.68 -2.93
N ARG A 83 -10.41 -10.35 -3.44
CA ARG A 83 -9.68 -11.40 -2.72
C ARG A 83 -8.80 -10.82 -1.63
N MET A 84 -8.11 -9.72 -1.95
CA MET A 84 -7.16 -9.09 -1.06
C MET A 84 -7.18 -7.58 -1.20
N MET A 85 -6.91 -6.86 -0.11
CA MET A 85 -6.75 -5.42 -0.11
C MET A 85 -5.55 -5.02 0.76
N THR A 86 -4.65 -4.20 0.23
CA THR A 86 -3.66 -3.53 1.06
C THR A 86 -4.28 -2.30 1.72
N VAL A 87 -3.88 -1.98 2.96
CA VAL A 87 -4.28 -0.74 3.64
C VAL A 87 -3.01 0.00 4.03
N PHE A 88 -2.77 1.18 3.45
CA PHE A 88 -1.54 1.92 3.63
C PHE A 88 -1.80 3.42 3.90
N PHE A 89 -2.05 3.72 5.18
CA PHE A 89 -2.24 5.07 5.71
C PHE A 89 -1.37 5.29 6.95
N GLY A 90 -1.19 6.53 7.34
CA GLY A 90 -0.40 6.92 8.52
C GLY A 90 0.64 7.99 8.21
N ALA A 91 1.13 8.05 6.97
CA ALA A 91 2.15 9.02 6.59
C ALA A 91 1.61 10.46 6.69
N ASN A 92 0.36 10.68 6.29
CA ASN A 92 -0.34 11.97 6.46
C ASN A 92 -0.89 12.17 7.88
N ASP A 93 -1.44 11.11 8.47
CA ASP A 93 -1.98 11.14 9.84
C ASP A 93 -0.93 11.58 10.88
N ALA A 94 0.34 11.22 10.67
CA ALA A 94 1.48 11.55 11.52
C ALA A 94 2.03 12.98 11.35
N VAL A 95 1.35 13.84 10.58
CA VAL A 95 1.64 15.28 10.57
C VAL A 95 1.54 15.84 11.99
N LEU A 96 2.47 16.70 12.38
CA LEU A 96 2.49 17.34 13.68
C LEU A 96 1.37 18.39 13.78
N PRO A 97 0.67 18.49 14.91
CA PRO A 97 -0.26 19.59 15.17
C PRO A 97 0.46 20.94 15.06
N PRO A 98 -0.16 21.98 14.49
CA PRO A 98 -1.57 22.06 14.07
C PRO A 98 -1.81 21.74 12.58
N GLY A 99 -0.96 20.95 11.92
CA GLY A 99 -1.09 20.65 10.50
C GLY A 99 -2.44 20.02 10.13
N ASP A 100 -2.96 20.37 8.96
CA ASP A 100 -4.32 20.05 8.51
C ASP A 100 -4.58 18.55 8.26
N GLN A 101 -3.54 17.79 7.97
CA GLN A 101 -3.61 16.33 7.80
C GLN A 101 -3.47 15.55 9.13
N TYR A 102 -3.23 16.23 10.26
CA TYR A 102 -3.03 15.55 11.54
C TYR A 102 -4.27 14.75 11.95
N VAL A 103 -4.06 13.47 12.27
CA VAL A 103 -5.06 12.61 12.90
C VAL A 103 -4.48 12.09 14.20
N PRO A 104 -5.08 12.37 15.37
CA PRO A 104 -4.59 11.87 16.65
C PRO A 104 -4.36 10.35 16.63
N LEU A 105 -3.27 9.89 17.26
CA LEU A 105 -2.84 8.49 17.21
C LEU A 105 -3.95 7.49 17.57
N GLU A 106 -4.75 7.80 18.60
CA GLU A 106 -5.88 6.97 19.00
C GLU A 106 -6.97 6.89 17.91
N LYS A 107 -7.27 8.02 17.26
CA LYS A 107 -8.21 8.07 16.13
C LYS A 107 -7.66 7.33 14.91
N TYR A 108 -6.36 7.43 14.62
CA TYR A 108 -5.71 6.66 13.58
C TYR A 108 -5.88 5.14 13.81
N VAL A 109 -5.63 4.67 15.03
CA VAL A 109 -5.86 3.27 15.44
C VAL A 109 -7.31 2.85 15.23
N GLN A 110 -8.28 3.68 15.65
CA GLN A 110 -9.71 3.43 15.47
C GLN A 110 -10.09 3.38 13.99
N ASN A 111 -9.57 4.29 13.16
CA ASN A 111 -9.83 4.34 11.73
C ASN A 111 -9.31 3.08 11.02
N LEU A 112 -8.08 2.63 11.33
CA LEU A 112 -7.53 1.41 10.75
C LEU A 112 -8.41 0.21 11.09
N LYS A 113 -8.80 0.05 12.36
CA LYS A 113 -9.72 -1.02 12.79
C LYS A 113 -11.04 -0.93 12.04
N ALA A 114 -11.60 0.26 11.91
CA ALA A 114 -12.87 0.49 11.20
C ALA A 114 -12.78 0.18 9.71
N ILE A 115 -11.68 0.53 9.02
CA ILE A 115 -11.44 0.18 7.61
C ILE A 115 -11.40 -1.35 7.44
N ILE A 116 -10.59 -2.02 8.26
CA ILE A 116 -10.37 -3.47 8.19
C ILE A 116 -11.66 -4.24 8.49
N GLN A 117 -12.42 -3.76 9.47
CA GLN A 117 -13.65 -4.39 9.93
C GLN A 117 -14.91 -3.89 9.21
N HIS A 118 -14.75 -2.98 8.23
CA HIS A 118 -15.88 -2.38 7.54
C HIS A 118 -16.76 -3.47 6.89
N PRO A 119 -18.11 -3.37 6.96
CA PRO A 119 -18.99 -4.41 6.43
C PRO A 119 -18.72 -4.77 4.97
N VAL A 120 -18.45 -3.79 4.10
CA VAL A 120 -18.15 -4.05 2.67
C VAL A 120 -16.91 -4.93 2.47
N VAL A 121 -15.91 -4.81 3.36
CA VAL A 121 -14.67 -5.60 3.34
C VAL A 121 -14.94 -6.99 3.92
N ARG A 122 -15.60 -7.06 5.09
CA ARG A 122 -15.85 -8.33 5.80
C ARG A 122 -16.81 -9.24 5.05
N TYR A 123 -17.88 -8.71 4.48
CA TYR A 123 -18.87 -9.52 3.74
C TYR A 123 -18.27 -10.13 2.47
N GLY A 124 -17.25 -9.49 1.87
CA GLY A 124 -16.53 -10.04 0.72
C GLY A 124 -15.53 -11.15 1.07
N GLY A 125 -15.26 -11.39 2.36
CA GLY A 125 -14.21 -12.31 2.79
C GLY A 125 -12.80 -11.84 2.40
N THR A 126 -12.62 -10.54 2.18
CA THR A 126 -11.37 -9.94 1.68
C THR A 126 -10.25 -10.07 2.70
N LYS A 127 -9.10 -10.62 2.26
CA LYS A 127 -7.88 -10.70 3.05
C LYS A 127 -7.20 -9.34 3.12
N ILE A 128 -6.73 -8.94 4.30
CA ILE A 128 -6.09 -7.64 4.50
C ILE A 128 -4.59 -7.80 4.68
N VAL A 129 -3.82 -6.97 3.96
CA VAL A 129 -2.40 -6.73 4.21
C VAL A 129 -2.23 -5.29 4.69
N LEU A 130 -1.96 -5.12 5.98
CA LEU A 130 -1.79 -3.81 6.60
C LEU A 130 -0.33 -3.37 6.50
N LEU A 131 -0.10 -2.17 5.95
CA LEU A 131 1.23 -1.60 5.77
C LEU A 131 1.46 -0.51 6.82
N THR A 132 2.56 -0.60 7.55
CA THR A 132 2.98 0.45 8.49
C THR A 132 3.42 1.71 7.73
N PRO A 133 3.09 2.93 8.18
CA PRO A 133 3.67 4.13 7.58
C PRO A 133 5.21 4.05 7.58
N PRO A 134 5.87 4.41 6.47
CA PRO A 134 7.32 4.32 6.35
C PRO A 134 8.00 5.40 7.19
N PRO A 135 9.31 5.26 7.48
CA PRO A 135 10.06 6.36 8.06
C PRO A 135 10.13 7.56 7.13
N VAL A 136 10.26 8.74 7.73
CA VAL A 136 10.56 9.98 7.04
C VAL A 136 12.04 10.34 7.17
N ASN A 137 12.56 11.11 6.22
CA ASN A 137 13.85 11.79 6.34
C ASN A 137 13.61 13.28 6.55
N GLU A 138 13.88 13.76 7.77
CA GLU A 138 13.67 15.15 8.20
C GLU A 138 14.55 16.16 7.42
N TYR A 139 15.70 15.75 6.89
CA TYR A 139 16.56 16.60 6.06
C TYR A 139 15.91 16.92 4.72
N GLN A 140 15.51 15.88 3.97
CA GLN A 140 14.79 16.04 2.70
C GLN A 140 13.41 16.70 2.90
N LEU A 141 12.69 16.30 3.95
CA LEU A 141 11.39 16.91 4.29
C LEU A 141 11.49 18.41 4.54
N THR A 142 12.60 18.89 5.12
CA THR A 142 12.77 20.33 5.35
C THR A 142 12.74 21.11 4.04
N ALA A 143 13.43 20.63 3.01
CA ALA A 143 13.40 21.27 1.69
C ALA A 143 11.99 21.17 1.06
N PHE A 144 11.35 20.01 1.20
CA PHE A 144 10.00 19.78 0.68
C PHE A 144 8.95 20.67 1.33
N ASP A 145 8.94 20.78 2.66
CA ASP A 145 8.01 21.61 3.42
C ASP A 145 8.22 23.10 3.11
N LEU A 146 9.47 23.56 3.07
CA LEU A 146 9.80 24.93 2.67
C LEU A 146 9.31 25.24 1.25
N SER A 147 9.41 24.30 0.30
CA SER A 147 8.90 24.51 -1.06
C SER A 147 7.37 24.70 -1.12
N LYS A 148 6.66 24.29 -0.06
CA LYS A 148 5.22 24.45 0.12
C LYS A 148 4.84 25.60 1.07
N GLY A 149 5.81 26.36 1.55
CA GLY A 149 5.59 27.43 2.53
C GLY A 149 5.25 26.92 3.94
N VAL A 150 5.58 25.67 4.25
CA VAL A 150 5.32 25.07 5.57
C VAL A 150 6.55 25.22 6.45
N THR A 151 6.37 25.87 7.61
CA THR A 151 7.37 25.99 8.67
C THR A 151 6.68 26.11 10.03
N PRO A 152 7.11 25.39 11.09
CA PRO A 152 8.22 24.43 11.12
C PRO A 152 7.92 23.10 10.40
N LEU A 153 8.82 22.12 10.50
CA LEU A 153 8.73 20.80 9.87
C LEU A 153 7.38 20.13 10.15
N SER A 154 6.75 19.60 9.09
CA SER A 154 5.40 19.03 9.15
C SER A 154 5.33 17.66 9.85
N ARG A 155 6.41 16.88 9.83
CA ARG A 155 6.49 15.52 10.38
C ARG A 155 7.86 15.30 11.02
N SER A 156 7.92 14.54 12.10
CA SER A 156 9.18 14.06 12.67
C SER A 156 9.31 12.55 12.55
N ALA A 157 10.55 12.07 12.48
CA ALA A 157 10.88 10.64 12.46
C ALA A 157 10.35 9.94 13.71
N ASN A 158 10.50 10.58 14.87
CA ASN A 158 10.02 10.08 16.16
C ASN A 158 8.49 9.95 16.18
N ASN A 159 7.75 10.98 15.74
CA ASN A 159 6.28 10.91 15.70
C ASN A 159 5.81 9.84 14.71
N THR A 160 6.43 9.76 13.53
CA THR A 160 6.07 8.78 12.50
C THR A 160 6.24 7.34 13.01
N LYS A 161 7.29 7.07 13.81
CA LYS A 161 7.48 5.75 14.44
C LYS A 161 6.33 5.37 15.37
N LEU A 162 5.74 6.31 16.12
CA LEU A 162 4.59 6.03 16.97
C LEU A 162 3.40 5.49 16.17
N TYR A 163 3.14 6.05 14.98
CA TYR A 163 2.08 5.59 14.08
C TYR A 163 2.43 4.24 13.46
N ALA A 164 3.70 4.00 13.12
CA ALA A 164 4.16 2.69 12.64
C ALA A 164 3.96 1.61 13.71
N ASP A 165 4.37 1.88 14.95
CA ASP A 165 4.19 0.97 16.08
C ASP A 165 2.71 0.68 16.33
N ALA A 166 1.85 1.71 16.35
CA ALA A 166 0.42 1.55 16.53
C ALA A 166 -0.24 0.74 15.39
N CYS A 167 0.20 0.95 14.14
CA CYS A 167 -0.25 0.18 12.98
C CYS A 167 0.06 -1.32 13.13
N ARG A 168 1.28 -1.66 13.58
CA ARG A 168 1.64 -3.07 13.87
C ARG A 168 0.74 -3.68 14.92
N GLU A 169 0.46 -2.95 16.01
CA GLU A 169 -0.41 -3.45 17.07
C GLU A 169 -1.86 -3.65 16.61
N VAL A 170 -2.37 -2.79 15.72
CA VAL A 170 -3.67 -3.02 15.07
C VAL A 170 -3.65 -4.32 14.28
N GLY A 171 -2.64 -4.51 13.42
CA GLY A 171 -2.50 -5.71 12.60
C GLY A 171 -2.47 -6.99 13.43
N LYS A 172 -1.67 -7.00 14.51
CA LYS A 172 -1.58 -8.12 15.45
C LYS A 172 -2.92 -8.39 16.12
N SER A 173 -3.60 -7.34 16.61
CA SER A 173 -4.87 -7.46 17.32
C SER A 173 -6.02 -8.01 16.46
N LEU A 174 -5.96 -7.79 15.14
CA LEU A 174 -6.97 -8.24 14.19
C LEU A 174 -6.55 -9.49 13.42
N HIS A 175 -5.36 -10.03 13.69
CA HIS A 175 -4.80 -11.21 13.03
C HIS A 175 -4.79 -11.09 11.50
N VAL A 176 -4.42 -9.91 10.98
CA VAL A 176 -4.22 -9.67 9.55
C VAL A 176 -2.74 -9.66 9.20
N ALA A 177 -2.39 -9.88 7.93
CA ALA A 177 -1.02 -9.80 7.46
C ALA A 177 -0.45 -8.39 7.68
N ILE A 178 0.80 -8.31 8.13
CA ILE A 178 1.51 -7.06 8.38
C ILE A 178 2.73 -6.99 7.48
N ALA A 179 2.77 -6.00 6.62
CA ALA A 179 3.95 -5.60 5.88
C ALA A 179 4.59 -4.42 6.63
N ASP A 180 5.64 -4.69 7.40
CA ASP A 180 6.28 -3.70 8.27
C ASP A 180 7.31 -2.87 7.48
N ILE A 181 6.77 -2.00 6.63
CA ILE A 181 7.55 -1.12 5.76
C ILE A 181 8.52 -0.26 6.58
N TRP A 182 8.11 0.15 7.79
CA TRP A 182 8.97 0.97 8.64
C TRP A 182 10.25 0.23 9.01
N SER A 183 10.11 -0.99 9.53
CA SER A 183 11.24 -1.82 9.91
C SER A 183 12.06 -2.28 8.70
N ALA A 184 11.41 -2.52 7.54
CA ALA A 184 12.10 -2.87 6.31
C ALA A 184 13.05 -1.75 5.84
N PHE A 185 12.58 -0.49 5.82
CA PHE A 185 13.41 0.67 5.47
C PHE A 185 14.53 0.90 6.49
N MET A 186 14.24 0.72 7.78
CA MET A 186 15.25 0.87 8.83
C MET A 186 16.35 -0.18 8.72
N ARG A 187 16.00 -1.43 8.36
CA ARG A 187 16.97 -2.49 8.08
C ARG A 187 17.87 -2.15 6.90
N GLU A 188 17.28 -1.65 5.81
CA GLU A 188 18.04 -1.16 4.65
C GLU A 188 19.00 -0.03 5.03
N ALA A 189 18.55 0.89 5.89
CA ALA A 189 19.37 1.99 6.40
C ALA A 189 20.46 1.56 7.41
N GLY A 190 20.51 0.27 7.78
CA GLY A 190 21.43 -0.24 8.80
C GLY A 190 21.12 0.24 10.21
N TRP A 191 19.89 0.70 10.47
CA TRP A 191 19.46 1.16 11.79
C TRP A 191 19.28 -0.02 12.75
N VAL A 192 19.68 0.18 14.00
CA VAL A 192 19.56 -0.79 15.09
C VAL A 192 18.64 -0.22 16.17
N GLU A 193 17.75 -1.05 16.69
CA GLU A 193 16.83 -0.66 17.75
C GLU A 193 17.55 -0.10 18.99
N GLY A 194 17.01 0.99 19.53
CA GLY A 194 17.62 1.74 20.64
C GLY A 194 18.53 2.90 20.21
N GLN A 195 18.91 2.99 18.93
CA GLN A 195 19.61 4.17 18.39
C GLN A 195 18.63 5.28 17.99
N PRO A 196 19.08 6.55 17.91
CA PRO A 196 18.30 7.61 17.27
C PRO A 196 17.86 7.19 15.86
N ILE A 197 16.66 7.59 15.45
CA ILE A 197 16.06 7.13 14.20
C ILE A 197 16.86 7.67 13.01
N ALA A 198 17.22 6.81 12.05
CA ALA A 198 18.08 7.13 10.90
C ALA A 198 17.63 8.32 10.02
N GLY A 199 16.37 8.75 10.13
CA GLY A 199 15.82 9.91 9.43
C GLY A 199 15.67 11.18 10.27
N SER A 200 16.08 11.15 11.54
CA SER A 200 15.99 12.30 12.45
C SER A 200 17.16 13.27 12.27
N LYS A 201 16.90 14.57 12.43
CA LYS A 201 17.93 15.62 12.49
C LYS A 201 18.77 15.63 13.77
N GLU A 202 18.45 14.76 14.74
CA GLU A 202 19.26 14.56 15.94
C GLU A 202 20.62 13.89 15.64
N ILE A 203 20.74 13.23 14.48
CA ILE A 203 21.95 12.56 14.01
C ILE A 203 22.24 12.94 12.55
N PRO A 204 23.48 12.79 12.05
CA PRO A 204 23.78 13.03 10.64
C PRO A 204 22.87 12.24 9.69
N GLU A 205 22.56 12.84 8.54
CA GLU A 205 21.69 12.23 7.54
C GLU A 205 22.18 10.83 7.12
N ASN A 206 21.28 9.85 7.13
CA ASN A 206 21.57 8.51 6.65
C ASN A 206 21.40 8.45 5.11
N PRO A 207 22.50 8.27 4.34
CA PRO A 207 22.44 8.35 2.87
C PRO A 207 21.64 7.21 2.24
N LYS A 208 21.59 6.04 2.91
CA LYS A 208 20.86 4.88 2.42
C LYS A 208 19.36 5.02 2.66
N LEU A 209 18.92 5.60 3.78
CA LEU A 209 17.52 6.00 3.94
C LEU A 209 17.13 7.08 2.92
N ALA A 210 18.00 8.09 2.75
CA ALA A 210 17.77 9.17 1.79
C ALA A 210 17.60 8.68 0.35
N SER A 211 18.30 7.60 -0.07
CA SER A 211 18.16 7.04 -1.42
C SER A 211 16.85 6.28 -1.65
N LEU A 212 16.18 5.82 -0.59
CA LEU A 212 14.88 5.15 -0.68
C LEU A 212 13.72 6.16 -0.83
N LEU A 213 13.99 7.45 -0.62
CA LEU A 213 13.01 8.52 -0.61
C LEU A 213 13.37 9.58 -1.66
N ILE A 214 12.38 10.28 -2.22
CA ILE A 214 12.62 11.35 -3.19
C ILE A 214 12.64 12.74 -2.54
N ASP A 215 11.84 12.94 -1.51
CA ASP A 215 11.54 14.22 -0.87
C ASP A 215 11.44 14.09 0.65
N GLY A 216 11.95 12.97 1.19
CA GLY A 216 11.87 12.62 2.60
C GLY A 216 10.56 11.96 3.02
N LEU A 217 9.62 11.76 2.09
CA LEU A 217 8.32 11.13 2.34
C LEU A 217 7.96 10.07 1.30
N HIS A 218 7.96 10.43 0.02
CA HIS A 218 7.59 9.55 -1.08
C HIS A 218 8.76 8.70 -1.54
N PHE A 219 8.46 7.51 -2.07
CA PHE A 219 9.49 6.54 -2.41
C PHE A 219 10.16 6.82 -3.76
N SER A 220 11.45 6.51 -3.81
CA SER A 220 12.17 6.23 -5.06
C SER A 220 11.77 4.85 -5.60
N GLY A 221 12.30 4.46 -6.77
CA GLY A 221 12.12 3.09 -7.27
C GLY A 221 12.64 2.04 -6.29
N ASP A 222 13.80 2.28 -5.67
CA ASP A 222 14.38 1.38 -4.67
C ASP A 222 13.49 1.29 -3.40
N GLY A 223 12.90 2.41 -2.97
CA GLY A 223 11.93 2.40 -1.87
C GLY A 223 10.69 1.56 -2.19
N TYR A 224 10.16 1.64 -3.41
CA TYR A 224 9.05 0.76 -3.84
C TYR A 224 9.47 -0.70 -3.96
N LYS A 225 10.74 -1.00 -4.30
CA LYS A 225 11.24 -2.38 -4.33
C LYS A 225 11.27 -2.99 -2.94
N VAL A 226 11.73 -2.24 -1.93
CA VAL A 226 11.70 -2.67 -0.52
C VAL A 226 10.26 -2.92 -0.06
N MET A 227 9.34 -2.00 -0.39
CA MET A 227 7.92 -2.17 -0.09
C MET A 227 7.33 -3.42 -0.76
N TYR A 228 7.63 -3.65 -2.03
CA TYR A 228 7.17 -4.82 -2.77
C TYR A 228 7.61 -6.13 -2.11
N ASP A 229 8.90 -6.24 -1.77
CA ASP A 229 9.45 -7.45 -1.15
C ASP A 229 8.79 -7.72 0.21
N GLU A 230 8.58 -6.68 1.00
CA GLU A 230 7.95 -6.79 2.32
C GLU A 230 6.44 -7.13 2.22
N VAL A 231 5.74 -6.60 1.22
CA VAL A 231 4.34 -6.95 0.95
C VAL A 231 4.21 -8.42 0.51
N LEU A 232 5.03 -8.88 -0.45
CA LEU A 232 4.97 -10.28 -0.87
C LEU A 232 5.40 -11.24 0.24
N ARG A 233 6.36 -10.86 1.09
CA ARG A 233 6.70 -11.63 2.30
C ARG A 233 5.47 -11.80 3.18
N ALA A 234 4.78 -10.70 3.52
CA ALA A 234 3.60 -10.73 4.38
C ALA A 234 2.46 -11.57 3.79
N ILE A 235 2.24 -11.48 2.47
CA ILE A 235 1.27 -12.31 1.74
C ILE A 235 1.65 -13.79 1.85
N ARG A 236 2.89 -14.17 1.50
CA ARG A 236 3.32 -15.57 1.50
C ARG A 236 3.27 -16.21 2.88
N GLU A 237 3.56 -15.46 3.94
CA GLU A 237 3.55 -15.97 5.30
C GLU A 237 2.12 -16.12 5.86
N THR A 238 1.23 -15.17 5.57
CA THR A 238 -0.09 -15.11 6.22
C THR A 238 -1.20 -15.71 5.35
N TYR A 239 -1.13 -15.51 4.04
CA TYR A 239 -2.08 -15.97 3.05
C TYR A 239 -1.34 -16.65 1.88
N PRO A 240 -0.62 -17.76 2.13
CA PRO A 240 0.16 -18.45 1.09
C PRO A 240 -0.69 -18.82 -0.13
N GLU A 241 -1.99 -19.07 0.05
CA GLU A 241 -2.95 -19.34 -1.01
C GLU A 241 -3.23 -18.14 -1.92
N GLU A 242 -2.91 -16.92 -1.48
CA GLU A 242 -3.04 -15.66 -2.23
C GLU A 242 -1.73 -15.27 -2.93
N ALA A 243 -0.62 -15.98 -2.70
CA ALA A 243 0.66 -15.68 -3.33
C ALA A 243 0.58 -15.78 -4.87
N PRO A 244 1.32 -14.96 -5.63
CA PRO A 244 1.22 -14.93 -7.09
C PRO A 244 1.49 -16.29 -7.75
N GLU A 245 2.47 -17.02 -7.24
CA GLU A 245 2.85 -18.36 -7.73
C GLU A 245 1.81 -19.46 -7.41
N ARG A 246 0.82 -19.18 -6.55
CA ARG A 246 -0.24 -20.11 -6.17
C ARG A 246 -1.58 -19.83 -6.85
N GLN A 247 -1.73 -18.70 -7.52
CA GLN A 247 -2.98 -18.38 -8.21
C GLN A 247 -3.15 -19.20 -9.49
N PRO A 248 -4.36 -19.72 -9.77
CA PRO A 248 -4.65 -20.33 -11.05
C PRO A 248 -4.57 -19.27 -12.16
N VAL A 249 -3.96 -19.65 -13.28
CA VAL A 249 -3.95 -18.82 -14.48
C VAL A 249 -5.25 -19.05 -15.24
N HIS A 250 -5.96 -17.97 -15.54
CA HIS A 250 -7.09 -17.95 -16.43
C HIS A 250 -6.65 -18.15 -17.88
N PHE A 251 -7.44 -18.97 -18.57
CA PHE A 251 -7.24 -19.41 -19.95
C PHE A 251 -5.94 -20.23 -20.14
N PRO A 252 -5.87 -21.13 -21.12
CA PRO A 252 -4.66 -21.91 -21.35
C PRO A 252 -3.55 -21.08 -22.05
N PRO A 253 -2.33 -21.63 -22.19
CA PRO A 253 -1.32 -21.09 -23.11
C PRO A 253 -1.85 -20.98 -24.54
N TYR A 254 -1.24 -20.08 -25.33
CA TYR A 254 -1.72 -19.76 -26.68
C TYR A 254 -1.82 -20.99 -27.60
N GLN A 255 -0.98 -22.01 -27.39
CA GLN A 255 -0.99 -23.26 -28.16
C GLN A 255 -2.28 -24.07 -28.05
N PHE A 256 -3.08 -23.84 -27.00
CA PHE A 256 -4.32 -24.57 -26.74
C PHE A 256 -5.55 -23.65 -26.69
N ALA A 257 -5.39 -22.36 -27.06
CA ALA A 257 -6.43 -21.36 -26.86
C ALA A 257 -7.59 -21.47 -27.87
N GLU A 258 -7.35 -22.03 -29.06
CA GLU A 258 -8.38 -22.19 -30.10
C GLU A 258 -9.40 -23.30 -29.75
N ASP A 259 -8.96 -24.33 -29.02
CA ASP A 259 -9.77 -25.48 -28.67
C ASP A 259 -10.47 -25.36 -27.29
N ALA A 260 -10.13 -24.32 -26.53
CA ALA A 260 -10.55 -24.11 -25.13
C ALA A 260 -12.03 -23.77 -24.94
#